data_AF-A0A519C731-F1
#
_entry.id   AF-A0A519C731-F1
#
_cell.length_a   1.000
_cell.length_b   1.000
_cell.length_c   1.000
_cell.angle_alpha   90.00
_cell.angle_beta   90.00
_cell.angle_gamma   90.00
#
_symmetry.space_group_name_H-M   'P 1'
#
loop_
_entity.id
_entity.type
_entity.pdbx_description
1 polymer ?
#
loop_
_entity_poly.entity_id
_entity_poly.type
_entity_poly.pdbx_seq_one_letter_code
_entity_poly.pdbx_strand_id
1 'polypeptide(L)'
;MIRIGLVMLQGARHVHMAALNAAAESSGINIEIHELRKAADLSQAKPDALVFPGGESTTMRLTGNDAASRLLPAIFDWIRTDPTRPVLGTCAGAILLCDPRDGGEPLIAAEIDRNAQIKPACPRLPRRLHPRAAIHKCGRFVRGRSYPW
;
A
#
# COMPACT_ATOMS: atom_id res chain seq x y z
N MET A 1 -16.45 4.33 14.09
CA MET A 1 -15.74 5.29 13.23
C MET A 1 -14.38 4.69 12.95
N ILE A 2 -14.03 4.48 11.68
CA ILE A 2 -12.79 3.81 11.27
C ILE A 2 -11.71 4.86 10.99
N ARG A 3 -10.54 4.71 11.58
CA ARG A 3 -9.40 5.62 11.37
C ARG A 3 -8.50 5.11 10.26
N ILE A 4 -8.33 5.92 9.22
CA ILE A 4 -7.52 5.59 8.05
C ILE A 4 -6.29 6.48 8.04
N GLY A 5 -5.12 5.87 8.18
CA GLY A 5 -3.84 6.54 8.01
C GLY A 5 -3.46 6.64 6.54
N LEU A 6 -3.46 7.85 5.99
CA LEU A 6 -3.02 8.11 4.62
C LEU A 6 -1.54 8.51 4.61
N VAL A 7 -0.70 7.74 3.92
CA VAL A 7 0.75 7.99 3.87
C VAL A 7 1.07 9.17 2.94
N MET A 8 1.62 10.25 3.50
CA MET A 8 1.82 11.54 2.83
C MET A 8 3.29 11.79 2.45
N LEU A 9 3.97 10.77 1.92
CA LEU A 9 5.37 10.87 1.50
C LEU A 9 5.53 11.56 0.14
N GLN A 10 4.69 11.21 -0.83
CA GLN A 10 4.64 11.79 -2.17
C GLN A 10 3.37 11.28 -2.88
N GLY A 11 2.86 12.02 -3.88
CA GLY A 11 1.86 11.48 -4.82
C GLY A 11 0.46 12.10 -4.79
N ALA A 12 -0.52 11.38 -5.36
CA ALA A 12 -1.88 11.83 -5.66
C ALA A 12 -2.83 11.86 -4.45
N ARG A 13 -2.47 12.62 -3.41
CA ARG A 13 -3.19 12.72 -2.12
C ARG A 13 -4.68 13.08 -2.23
N HIS A 14 -5.02 14.10 -3.01
CA HIS A 14 -6.39 14.63 -3.06
C HIS A 14 -7.38 13.62 -3.68
N VAL A 15 -6.93 12.87 -4.70
CA VAL A 15 -7.75 11.86 -5.34
C VAL A 15 -8.03 10.70 -4.39
N HIS A 16 -7.03 10.30 -3.59
CA HIS A 16 -7.21 9.26 -2.59
C HIS A 16 -8.18 9.69 -1.48
N MET A 17 -8.09 10.92 -0.97
CA MET A 17 -9.03 11.43 0.02
C MET A 17 -10.46 11.50 -0.52
N ALA A 18 -10.64 12.02 -1.74
CA ALA A 18 -11.95 12.08 -2.38
C ALA A 18 -12.56 10.70 -2.59
N ALA A 19 -11.76 9.73 -3.05
CA ALA A 19 -12.20 8.36 -3.25
C ALA A 19 -12.57 7.66 -1.93
N LEU A 20 -11.81 7.87 -0.86
CA LEU A 20 -12.12 7.32 0.47
C LEU A 20 -13.43 7.90 1.02
N ASN A 21 -13.63 9.22 0.90
CA ASN A 21 -14.86 9.86 1.36
C ASN A 21 -16.08 9.41 0.55
N ALA A 22 -15.97 9.29 -0.78
CA ALA A 22 -17.05 8.75 -1.62
C ALA A 22 -17.35 7.27 -1.30
N ALA A 23 -16.33 6.46 -1.03
CA ALA A 23 -16.51 5.07 -0.62
C ALA A 23 -17.20 4.96 0.76
N ALA A 24 -16.84 5.83 1.69
CA ALA A 24 -17.45 5.93 3.01
C ALA A 24 -18.93 6.33 2.93
N GLU A 25 -19.25 7.35 2.13
CA GLU A 25 -20.62 7.80 1.90
C GLU A 25 -21.49 6.71 1.26
N SER A 26 -21.00 6.08 0.19
CA SER A 26 -21.73 5.01 -0.50
C SER A 26 -21.91 3.74 0.34
N SER A 27 -21.00 3.47 1.28
CA SER A 27 -21.07 2.31 2.17
C SER A 27 -21.79 2.61 3.49
N GLY A 28 -22.13 3.87 3.77
CA GLY A 28 -22.67 4.30 5.07
C GLY A 28 -21.70 4.13 6.24
N ILE A 29 -20.39 4.10 5.98
CA ILE A 29 -19.35 3.88 6.98
C ILE A 29 -18.73 5.22 7.35
N ASN A 30 -18.73 5.56 8.65
CA ASN A 30 -18.06 6.78 9.11
C ASN A 30 -16.54 6.55 9.22
N ILE A 31 -15.76 7.31 8.45
CA ILE A 31 -14.29 7.24 8.41
C ILE A 31 -13.67 8.56 8.88
N GLU A 32 -12.48 8.47 9.47
CA GLU A 32 -11.63 9.60 9.83
C GLU A 32 -10.27 9.42 9.14
N ILE A 33 -9.87 10.39 8.31
CA ILE A 33 -8.61 10.31 7.56
C ILE A 33 -7.53 11.09 8.31
N HIS A 34 -6.44 10.40 8.66
CA HIS A 34 -5.26 10.99 9.27
C HIS A 34 -4.10 11.02 8.29
N GLU A 35 -3.56 12.22 8.03
CA GLU A 35 -2.37 12.40 7.22
C GLU A 35 -1.12 11.99 7.99
N LEU A 36 -0.38 11.00 7.48
CA LEU A 36 0.84 10.50 8.10
C LEU A 36 2.06 11.02 7.34
N ARG A 37 2.84 11.91 7.96
CA ARG A 37 4.08 12.47 7.39
C ARG A 37 5.32 12.00 8.14
N LYS A 38 5.17 11.67 9.42
CA LYS A 38 6.24 11.24 10.33
C LYS A 38 5.78 10.05 11.16
N ALA A 39 6.74 9.30 11.71
CA ALA A 39 6.47 8.21 12.64
C ALA A 39 5.62 8.64 13.87
N ALA A 40 5.77 9.89 14.32
CA ALA A 40 4.97 10.44 15.40
C ALA A 40 3.47 10.48 15.04
N ASP A 41 3.13 10.87 13.81
CA ASP A 41 1.75 10.95 13.34
C ASP A 41 1.08 9.56 13.38
N LEU A 42 1.82 8.51 13.02
CA LEU A 42 1.34 7.13 13.09
C LEU A 42 0.97 6.73 14.53
N SER A 43 1.84 7.07 15.48
CA SER A 43 1.63 6.79 16.90
C SER A 43 0.47 7.59 17.52
N GLN A 44 0.25 8.81 17.04
CA GLN A 44 -0.80 9.71 17.52
C GLN A 44 -2.16 9.36 16.93
N ALA A 45 -2.23 9.12 15.61
CA ALA A 45 -3.47 8.80 14.92
C ALA A 45 -4.05 7.44 15.34
N LYS A 46 -3.18 6.47 15.65
CA LYS A 46 -3.56 5.07 15.93
C LYS A 46 -4.59 4.57 14.89
N PRO A 47 -4.20 4.53 13.61
CA PRO A 47 -5.12 4.17 12.54
C PRO A 47 -5.50 2.68 12.64
N ASP A 48 -6.72 2.35 12.22
CA ASP A 48 -7.19 0.97 12.04
C ASP A 48 -6.73 0.39 10.70
N ALA A 49 -6.55 1.25 9.69
CA ALA A 49 -6.14 0.87 8.34
C ALA A 49 -5.12 1.86 7.77
N LEU A 50 -4.25 1.39 6.88
CA LEU A 50 -3.29 2.25 6.17
C LEU A 50 -3.52 2.27 4.66
N VAL A 51 -3.35 3.45 4.07
CA VAL A 51 -3.41 3.66 2.62
C VAL A 51 -2.10 4.28 2.13
N PHE A 52 -1.43 3.58 1.22
CA PHE A 52 -0.26 4.04 0.52
C PHE A 52 -0.63 4.53 -0.89
N PRO A 53 -0.58 5.85 -1.15
CA PRO A 53 -0.93 6.38 -2.46
C PRO A 53 0.12 6.05 -3.53
N GLY A 54 -0.28 6.24 -4.79
CA GLY A 54 0.62 6.15 -5.93
C GLY A 54 1.54 7.37 -6.04
N GLY A 55 2.71 7.17 -6.65
CA GLY A 55 3.77 8.17 -6.73
C GLY A 55 5.00 7.61 -7.42
N GLU A 56 6.17 8.16 -7.08
CA GLU A 56 7.48 7.65 -7.49
C GLU A 56 8.14 6.96 -6.30
N SER A 57 8.29 5.63 -6.38
CA SER A 57 8.69 4.80 -5.24
C SER A 57 10.08 5.12 -4.70
N THR A 58 11.00 5.63 -5.54
CA THR A 58 12.36 5.96 -5.11
C THR A 58 12.33 7.18 -4.18
N THR A 59 11.60 8.21 -4.57
CA THR A 59 11.35 9.43 -3.80
C THR A 59 10.65 9.11 -2.50
N MET A 60 9.60 8.27 -2.55
CA MET A 60 8.90 7.84 -1.34
C MET A 60 9.84 7.14 -0.34
N ARG A 61 10.80 6.32 -0.81
CA ARG A 61 11.80 5.68 0.05
C ARG A 61 12.74 6.70 0.68
N LEU A 62 13.24 7.66 -0.11
CA LEU A 62 14.14 8.69 0.39
C LEU A 62 13.45 9.51 1.49
N THR A 63 12.25 10.05 1.21
CA THR A 63 11.49 10.86 2.17
C THR A 63 11.05 10.06 3.39
N GLY A 64 10.63 8.80 3.20
CA GLY A 64 10.09 7.98 4.28
C GLY A 64 11.12 7.35 5.20
N ASN A 65 12.35 7.11 4.70
CA ASN A 65 13.47 6.65 5.50
C ASN A 65 14.34 7.79 6.05
N ASP A 66 14.08 9.04 5.62
CA ASP A 66 14.77 10.22 6.14
C ASP A 66 14.66 10.30 7.67
N ALA A 67 15.73 10.73 8.34
CA ALA A 67 15.82 10.78 9.79
C ALA A 67 14.75 11.68 10.42
N ALA A 68 14.27 12.71 9.71
CA ALA A 68 13.22 13.61 10.17
C ALA A 68 11.81 13.00 10.05
N SER A 69 11.59 12.05 9.13
CA SER A 69 10.30 11.38 8.95
C SER A 69 10.25 10.04 9.70
N ARG A 70 11.19 9.13 9.40
CA ARG A 70 11.23 7.72 9.85
C ARG A 70 9.89 6.99 9.72
N LEU A 71 9.03 7.44 8.80
CA LEU A 71 7.68 6.94 8.67
C LEU A 71 7.64 5.53 8.09
N LEU A 72 8.46 5.22 7.07
CA LEU A 72 8.45 3.89 6.44
C LEU A 72 8.86 2.77 7.41
N PRO A 73 9.97 2.88 8.16
CA PRO A 73 10.33 1.87 9.15
C PRO A 73 9.21 1.67 10.18
N ALA A 74 8.64 2.76 10.70
CA ALA A 74 7.55 2.69 11.68
C ALA A 74 6.30 2.00 11.13
N ILE A 75 5.94 2.25 9.87
CA ILE A 75 4.81 1.57 9.23
C ILE A 75 5.12 0.08 9.00
N PHE A 76 6.33 -0.25 8.52
CA PHE A 76 6.68 -1.64 8.25
C PHE A 76 6.65 -2.48 9.53
N ASP A 77 7.14 -1.93 10.64
CA ASP A 77 7.01 -2.56 11.95
C ASP A 77 5.55 -2.65 12.40
N TRP A 78 4.75 -1.60 12.18
CA TRP A 78 3.32 -1.60 12.47
C TRP A 78 2.55 -2.68 11.69
N ILE A 79 2.96 -3.01 10.46
CA ILE A 79 2.37 -4.09 9.67
C ILE A 79 2.84 -5.46 10.18
N ARG A 80 4.14 -5.61 10.43
CA ARG A 80 4.73 -6.89 10.89
C ARG A 80 4.25 -7.30 12.28
N THR A 81 3.97 -6.34 13.15
CA THR A 81 3.48 -6.60 14.51
C THR A 81 2.09 -7.23 14.54
N ASP A 82 1.27 -6.99 13.52
CA ASP A 82 -0.08 -7.53 13.43
C ASP A 82 -0.52 -7.67 11.95
N PRO A 83 -0.42 -8.88 11.38
CA PRO A 83 -0.72 -9.13 9.97
C PRO A 83 -2.22 -9.06 9.65
N THR A 84 -3.09 -8.92 10.66
CA THR A 84 -4.54 -8.76 10.43
C THR A 84 -4.91 -7.32 10.06
N ARG A 85 -3.98 -6.37 10.24
CA ARG A 85 -4.19 -4.96 9.95
C ARG A 85 -4.36 -4.72 8.44
N PRO A 86 -5.45 -4.07 8.01
CA PRO A 86 -5.68 -3.79 6.60
C PRO A 86 -4.74 -2.71 6.07
N VAL A 87 -4.07 -3.02 4.96
CA VAL A 87 -3.19 -2.10 4.22
C VAL A 87 -3.56 -2.09 2.75
N LEU A 88 -3.81 -0.91 2.19
CA LEU A 88 -4.06 -0.70 0.78
C LEU A 88 -2.88 0.04 0.14
N GLY A 89 -2.17 -0.61 -0.79
CA GLY A 89 -1.13 0.04 -1.59
C GLY A 89 -1.56 0.23 -3.04
N THR A 90 -1.45 1.44 -3.58
CA THR A 90 -1.72 1.73 -5.00
C THR A 90 -0.45 2.11 -5.75
N CYS A 91 -0.27 1.57 -6.96
CA CYS A 91 0.88 1.82 -7.84
C CYS A 91 2.25 1.72 -7.13
N ALA A 92 2.89 2.86 -6.78
CA ALA A 92 4.15 2.90 -6.05
C ALA A 92 4.02 2.43 -4.59
N GLY A 93 2.88 2.68 -3.94
CA GLY A 93 2.59 2.16 -2.61
C GLY A 93 2.63 0.63 -2.55
N ALA A 94 2.09 -0.04 -3.58
CA ALA A 94 2.18 -1.48 -3.70
C ALA A 94 3.64 -1.96 -3.84
N ILE A 95 4.45 -1.26 -4.65
CA ILE A 95 5.88 -1.55 -4.83
C ILE A 95 6.62 -1.46 -3.50
N LEU A 96 6.33 -0.46 -2.66
CA LEU A 96 6.95 -0.31 -1.34
C LEU A 96 6.64 -1.49 -0.41
N LEU A 97 5.41 -2.00 -0.44
CA LEU A 97 4.97 -3.11 0.41
C LEU A 97 5.54 -4.47 -0.02
N CYS A 98 5.75 -4.66 -1.33
CA CYS A 98 6.30 -5.91 -1.85
C CYS A 98 7.83 -5.97 -1.79
N ASP A 99 8.49 -4.82 -1.88
CA ASP A 99 9.95 -4.68 -1.79
C ASP A 99 10.29 -3.63 -0.72
N PRO A 100 10.19 -3.91 0.59
CA PRO A 100 10.41 -2.90 1.62
C PRO A 100 11.88 -2.40 1.67
N ARG A 101 12.86 -3.19 1.22
CA ARG A 101 14.30 -2.89 1.22
C ARG A 101 14.87 -2.49 2.58
N ASP A 102 14.28 -3.01 3.63
CA ASP A 102 14.69 -2.78 5.02
C ASP A 102 15.42 -3.99 5.63
N GLY A 103 15.74 -4.99 4.81
CA GLY A 103 16.35 -6.24 5.25
C GLY A 103 15.38 -7.24 5.87
N GLY A 104 14.09 -6.90 5.96
CA GLY A 104 13.03 -7.81 6.42
C GLY A 104 12.30 -8.51 5.28
N GLU A 105 11.41 -9.43 5.66
CA GLU A 105 10.55 -10.14 4.71
C GLU A 105 9.54 -9.18 4.02
N PRO A 106 9.10 -9.51 2.79
CA PRO A 106 8.03 -8.79 2.09
C PRO A 106 6.75 -8.73 2.93
N LEU A 107 6.12 -7.55 2.99
CA LEU A 107 4.90 -7.33 3.79
C LEU A 107 3.64 -7.87 3.10
N ILE A 108 3.68 -7.95 1.77
CA ILE A 108 2.65 -8.58 0.95
C ILE A 108 3.34 -9.61 0.05
N ALA A 109 2.80 -10.83 0.03
CA ALA A 109 3.22 -11.89 -0.88
C ALA A 109 2.69 -11.62 -2.31
N ALA A 110 3.23 -10.60 -2.98
CA ALA A 110 2.93 -10.29 -4.38
C ALA A 110 4.20 -9.91 -5.15
N GLU A 111 4.33 -10.43 -6.38
CA GLU A 111 5.41 -10.03 -7.29
C GLU A 111 4.98 -8.79 -8.07
N ILE A 112 5.70 -7.68 -7.92
CA ILE A 112 5.39 -6.43 -8.65
C ILE A 112 6.49 -6.11 -9.64
N ASP A 113 6.13 -6.09 -10.93
CA ASP A 113 7.00 -5.60 -12.00
C ASP A 113 6.93 -4.07 -12.09
N ARG A 114 8.08 -3.42 -11.85
CA ARG A 114 8.23 -1.96 -11.93
C ARG A 114 8.23 -1.57 -13.42
N ASN A 115 7.38 -0.61 -13.82
CA ASN A 115 7.30 -0.10 -15.19
C ASN A 115 6.83 -1.09 -16.28
N ALA A 116 5.96 -2.06 -15.95
CA ALA A 116 5.38 -3.01 -16.91
C ALA A 116 4.57 -2.41 -18.09
N GLN A 117 4.53 -1.08 -18.24
CA GLN A 117 3.93 -0.40 -19.39
C GLN A 117 4.87 -0.31 -20.61
N ILE A 118 6.16 -0.67 -20.47
CA ILE A 118 7.11 -0.72 -21.60
C ILE A 118 7.79 -2.09 -21.65
N LYS A 119 7.06 -3.15 -21.98
CA LYS A 119 7.62 -4.36 -22.61
C LYS A 119 6.61 -4.97 -23.60
N PRO A 120 7.00 -5.33 -24.83
CA PRO A 120 6.14 -6.06 -25.75
C PRO A 120 5.70 -7.38 -25.11
N ALA A 121 4.43 -7.74 -25.33
CA ALA A 121 3.70 -8.79 -24.63
C ALA A 121 4.48 -10.13 -24.50
N CYS A 122 4.63 -10.61 -23.27
CA CYS A 122 5.06 -11.98 -23.00
C CYS A 122 3.85 -12.94 -23.07
N PRO A 123 3.90 -14.03 -23.87
CA PRO A 123 2.77 -14.90 -24.13
C PRO A 123 2.67 -16.05 -23.11
N ARG A 124 1.42 -16.43 -22.79
CA ARG A 124 0.93 -17.62 -22.05
C ARG A 124 0.79 -17.50 -20.53
N LEU A 125 -0.46 -17.38 -20.07
CA LEU A 125 -0.91 -17.82 -18.75
C LEU A 125 -2.19 -18.68 -18.88
N PRO A 126 -2.29 -19.87 -18.24
CA PRO A 126 -3.50 -20.68 -18.22
C PRO A 126 -4.57 -20.17 -17.25
N ARG A 127 -5.81 -20.55 -17.57
CA ARG A 127 -7.08 -20.19 -16.91
C ARG A 127 -7.27 -20.99 -15.62
N ARG A 128 -7.17 -20.33 -14.46
CA ARG A 128 -7.94 -20.55 -13.20
C ARG A 128 -7.26 -19.79 -12.05
N LEU A 129 -8.01 -18.93 -11.35
CA LEU A 129 -7.54 -18.11 -10.23
C LEU A 129 -8.58 -18.17 -9.09
N HIS A 130 -8.09 -18.40 -7.86
CA HIS A 130 -8.85 -18.34 -6.60
C HIS A 130 -8.84 -16.90 -6.04
N PRO A 131 -9.85 -16.47 -5.26
CA PRO A 131 -10.03 -15.08 -4.89
C PRO A 131 -9.47 -14.81 -3.48
N ARG A 132 -8.30 -14.17 -3.35
CA ARG A 132 -7.83 -13.48 -2.13
C ARG A 132 -6.51 -12.75 -2.37
N ALA A 133 -6.60 -11.65 -3.11
CA ALA A 133 -5.73 -10.47 -3.13
C ALA A 133 -6.06 -9.68 -4.40
N ALA A 134 -6.71 -8.51 -4.26
CA ALA A 134 -7.02 -7.64 -5.38
C ALA A 134 -6.01 -6.50 -5.45
N ILE A 135 -4.95 -6.68 -6.24
CA ILE A 135 -4.09 -5.56 -6.66
C ILE A 135 -4.74 -4.98 -7.91
N HIS A 136 -5.46 -3.86 -7.75
CA HIS A 136 -6.06 -3.18 -8.90
C HIS A 136 -5.07 -2.13 -9.44
N LYS A 137 -4.25 -2.55 -10.41
CA LYS A 137 -3.55 -1.61 -11.31
C LYS A 137 -4.27 -1.69 -12.66
N CYS A 138 -4.50 -0.52 -13.27
CA CYS A 138 -5.17 -0.37 -14.57
C CYS A 138 -4.72 -1.48 -15.55
N GLY A 139 -5.57 -2.50 -15.74
CA GLY A 139 -5.45 -3.50 -16.80
C GLY A 139 -4.77 -4.86 -16.56
N ARG A 140 -4.24 -5.25 -15.38
CA ARG A 140 -3.69 -6.63 -15.25
C ARG A 140 -3.65 -7.23 -13.84
N PHE A 141 -4.07 -8.49 -13.74
CA PHE A 141 -4.08 -9.34 -12.54
C PHE A 141 -2.67 -9.89 -12.25
N VAL A 142 -2.20 -9.74 -11.01
CA VAL A 142 -0.91 -10.27 -10.52
C VAL A 142 -1.18 -11.56 -9.74
N ARG A 143 -0.44 -12.64 -10.03
CA ARG A 143 -0.60 -13.95 -9.35
C ARG A 143 -0.08 -13.88 -7.92
N GLY A 144 -0.85 -14.39 -6.96
CA GLY A 144 -0.34 -14.77 -5.64
C GLY A 144 0.40 -16.11 -5.73
N ARG A 145 1.50 -16.27 -4.98
CA ARG A 145 2.14 -17.59 -4.79
C ARG A 145 1.31 -18.40 -3.79
N SER A 146 1.14 -19.68 -4.09
CA SER A 146 0.61 -20.68 -3.15
C SER A 146 1.73 -21.11 -2.21
N TYR A 147 1.52 -21.00 -0.90
CA TYR A 147 2.35 -21.67 0.10
C TYR A 147 1.65 -22.98 0.53
N PRO A 148 2.39 -24.09 0.74
CA PRO A 148 1.83 -25.30 1.31
C PRO A 148 1.75 -25.16 2.85
N TRP A 149 0.50 -25.20 3.34
CA TRP A 149 0.00 -25.41 4.71
C TRP A 149 0.55 -24.52 5.83
#